data_AF-A0A0C9X2G3-F1
#
_entry.id   AF-A0A0C9X2G3-F1
#
_cell.length_a   1.000
_cell.length_b   1.000
_cell.length_c   1.000
_cell.angle_alpha   90.00
_cell.angle_beta   90.00
_cell.angle_gamma   90.00
#
_symmetry.space_group_name_H-M   'P 1'
#
loop_
_entity.id
_entity.type
_entity.pdbx_description
1 polymer ?
#
loop_
_entity_poly.entity_id
_entity_poly.type
_entity_poly.pdbx_seq_one_letter_code
_entity_poly.pdbx_strand_id
1 'polypeptide(L)'
;MGNWWQQGKLVASREDGTSRFLKLHEDPLSLTSIWQFENSVALDALHTPSGVVVARLLATTAIKLWRQCELKWMREESLATTTSAEFVELPDRVASELNLHVGCEGFASRVIRQISDAQLYVTRTVSDGGDPEVVLVTQRRANNTLVDTVLFHVDAVNGEDVRQASKKSDVFEGLDIIKGPLVEGFLLQTKPKAVVLLDEFLQVYLYHNNADTQAAFAKVSSALSFPLRTNVEGRQCIQGHQILLNSELIDKPVAYTTWSLNLPPSEGVQHLLPAGSRGPDNALQVTQPSLVHCAHYFSNDEYMWAMEAIISWLVYRYFEGDVADGSVGGAKGYRMVTVELYEGEVVDGKRLGAVKDLYTCIPFASVFLQAITALAPTSTKFGISSKDLIAATKNHRIQSYQRAVLKPRRPKRKVTAKEAEEFLIEYNPVLPDDPHRVLSHNYEVSS
;
A
#
# COMPACT_ATOMS: atom_id res chain seq x y z
N MET A 1 1.68 -9.63 -31.54
CA MET A 1 0.25 -9.39 -31.85
C MET A 1 -0.28 -8.50 -30.76
N GLY A 2 -0.40 -7.19 -31.05
CA GLY A 2 -0.63 -6.16 -30.05
C GLY A 2 -2.12 -5.96 -29.78
N ASN A 3 -2.48 -5.93 -28.50
CA ASN A 3 -3.81 -5.58 -28.04
C ASN A 3 -4.05 -4.08 -28.29
N TRP A 4 -5.07 -3.79 -29.10
CA TRP A 4 -5.76 -2.51 -29.21
C TRP A 4 -6.69 -2.36 -28.00
N TRP A 5 -6.99 -1.15 -27.51
CA TRP A 5 -8.31 -0.71 -26.98
C TRP A 5 -8.28 0.77 -26.52
N GLN A 6 -9.47 1.30 -26.25
CA GLN A 6 -10.04 2.63 -26.51
C GLN A 6 -10.14 3.51 -25.23
N GLN A 7 -10.45 4.81 -25.37
CA GLN A 7 -10.70 5.82 -24.31
C GLN A 7 -9.50 6.59 -23.71
N GLY A 8 -8.83 7.40 -24.53
CA GLY A 8 -8.20 8.63 -24.02
C GLY A 8 -6.86 8.51 -23.26
N LYS A 9 -6.10 7.41 -23.44
CA LYS A 9 -4.74 7.27 -22.92
C LYS A 9 -3.68 7.01 -24.00
N LEU A 10 -2.48 7.49 -23.68
CA LEU A 10 -1.22 7.58 -24.44
C LEU A 10 -0.80 6.27 -25.13
N VAL A 11 -0.37 6.33 -26.39
CA VAL A 11 0.12 5.16 -27.15
C VAL A 11 1.61 5.35 -27.52
N ALA A 12 2.42 4.46 -26.95
CA ALA A 12 3.77 4.00 -27.33
C ALA A 12 5.02 4.87 -27.06
N SER A 13 5.95 4.28 -26.30
CA SER A 13 7.40 4.49 -26.44
C SER A 13 7.99 3.36 -27.29
N ARG A 14 9.03 3.66 -28.08
CA ARG A 14 9.88 2.65 -28.73
C ARG A 14 11.20 2.52 -27.98
N GLU A 15 11.89 1.38 -28.14
CA GLU A 15 13.24 1.12 -27.60
C GLU A 15 14.33 2.05 -28.18
N ASP A 16 14.02 2.87 -29.19
CA ASP A 16 14.94 3.85 -29.79
C ASP A 16 15.03 5.18 -29.02
N GLY A 17 14.35 5.29 -27.86
CA GLY A 17 14.37 6.48 -27.02
C GLY A 17 13.46 7.62 -27.52
N THR A 18 12.71 7.42 -28.61
CA THR A 18 11.74 8.40 -29.10
C THR A 18 10.33 8.11 -28.58
N SER A 19 9.75 9.10 -27.89
CA SER A 19 8.33 9.10 -27.50
C SER A 19 7.51 9.81 -28.59
N ARG A 20 6.27 9.37 -28.85
CA ARG A 20 5.38 10.01 -29.83
C ARG A 20 3.98 10.21 -29.25
N PHE A 21 3.33 11.32 -29.59
CA PHE A 21 1.88 11.47 -29.39
C PHE A 21 1.16 11.16 -30.69
N LEU A 22 0.25 10.20 -30.65
CA LEU A 22 -0.56 9.79 -31.80
C LEU A 22 -1.99 10.35 -31.68
N LYS A 23 -2.54 10.83 -32.80
CA LYS A 23 -3.97 11.06 -32.96
C LYS A 23 -4.60 9.77 -33.47
N LEU A 24 -5.57 9.23 -32.75
CA LEU A 24 -6.56 8.33 -33.35
C LEU A 24 -7.59 9.18 -34.10
N HIS A 25 -7.88 8.83 -35.35
CA HIS A 25 -9.07 9.35 -36.03
C HIS A 25 -10.26 8.42 -35.79
N GLU A 26 -11.44 8.82 -36.25
CA GLU A 26 -12.69 8.04 -36.13
C GLU A 26 -12.58 6.66 -36.81
N ASP A 27 -11.67 6.51 -37.78
CA ASP A 27 -11.26 5.21 -38.30
C ASP A 27 -10.13 4.62 -37.42
N PRO A 28 -10.38 3.51 -36.69
CA PRO A 28 -9.44 2.90 -35.76
C PRO A 28 -8.14 2.39 -36.42
N LEU A 29 -8.10 2.32 -37.76
CA LEU A 29 -6.91 1.91 -38.52
C LEU A 29 -5.99 3.07 -38.90
N SER A 30 -6.37 4.33 -38.62
CA SER A 30 -5.57 5.50 -38.96
C SER A 30 -4.99 6.19 -37.72
N LEU A 31 -3.67 6.09 -37.59
CA LEU A 31 -2.87 6.75 -36.56
C LEU A 31 -1.96 7.77 -37.23
N THR A 32 -2.09 9.05 -36.86
CA THR A 32 -1.14 10.09 -37.30
C THR A 32 -0.32 10.57 -36.11
N SER A 33 1.00 10.54 -36.23
CA SER A 33 1.91 11.14 -35.25
C SER A 33 1.73 12.66 -35.26
N ILE A 34 1.30 13.22 -34.13
CA ILE A 34 1.13 14.67 -33.95
C ILE A 34 2.44 15.28 -33.44
N TRP A 35 3.14 14.59 -32.54
CA TRP A 35 4.37 15.07 -31.93
C TRP A 35 5.39 13.96 -31.81
N GLN A 36 6.64 14.27 -32.13
CA GLN A 36 7.80 13.42 -31.90
C GLN A 36 8.74 14.15 -30.95
N PHE A 37 9.17 13.47 -29.89
CA PHE A 37 10.11 14.04 -28.94
C PHE A 37 11.54 13.68 -29.32
N GLU A 38 12.39 14.72 -29.40
CA GLU A 38 13.83 14.58 -29.26
C GLU A 38 14.21 15.18 -27.91
N ASN A 39 14.89 14.41 -27.05
CA ASN A 39 15.37 14.89 -25.76
C ASN A 39 14.28 15.49 -24.83
N SER A 40 13.13 14.79 -24.68
CA SER A 40 12.01 15.18 -23.79
C SER A 40 11.23 16.44 -24.18
N VAL A 41 11.48 16.97 -25.38
CA VAL A 41 10.83 18.18 -25.90
C VAL A 41 10.35 17.95 -27.34
N ALA A 42 9.18 18.49 -27.68
CA ALA A 42 8.67 18.52 -29.04
C ALA A 42 8.21 19.95 -29.38
N LEU A 43 8.49 20.39 -30.60
CA LEU A 43 8.16 21.73 -31.10
C LEU A 43 7.31 21.62 -32.36
N ASP A 44 6.23 22.39 -32.43
CA ASP A 44 5.43 22.52 -33.65
C ASP A 44 4.97 23.97 -33.87
N ALA A 45 4.37 24.19 -35.04
CA ALA A 45 3.85 25.48 -35.46
C ALA A 45 2.34 25.37 -35.73
N LEU A 46 1.57 26.25 -35.10
CA LEU A 46 0.14 26.42 -35.34
C LEU A 46 -0.08 27.64 -36.25
N HIS A 47 -0.70 27.43 -37.41
CA HIS A 47 -1.20 28.53 -38.23
C HIS A 47 -2.51 29.06 -37.65
N THR A 48 -2.56 30.37 -37.37
CA THR A 48 -3.82 31.02 -37.00
C THR A 48 -4.59 31.44 -38.25
N PRO A 49 -5.93 31.62 -38.14
CA PRO A 49 -6.75 32.15 -39.24
C PRO A 49 -6.30 33.55 -39.73
N SER A 50 -5.56 34.29 -38.91
CA SER A 50 -4.97 35.59 -39.25
C SER A 50 -3.64 35.50 -40.02
N GLY A 51 -3.17 34.29 -40.36
CA GLY A 51 -1.91 34.07 -41.07
C GLY A 51 -0.66 34.13 -40.18
N VAL A 52 -0.82 34.29 -38.86
CA VAL A 52 0.29 34.30 -37.91
C VAL A 52 0.69 32.87 -37.57
N VAL A 53 2.00 32.60 -37.63
CA VAL A 53 2.57 31.32 -37.19
C VAL A 53 2.89 31.40 -35.71
N VAL A 54 2.34 30.48 -34.92
CA VAL A 54 2.54 30.42 -33.48
C VAL A 54 3.27 29.14 -33.10
N ALA A 55 4.46 29.27 -32.52
CA ALA A 55 5.19 28.12 -31.98
C ALA A 55 4.51 27.57 -30.72
N ARG A 56 4.42 26.24 -30.64
CA ARG A 56 4.03 25.51 -29.43
C ARG A 56 5.14 24.53 -29.05
N LEU A 57 5.39 24.45 -27.76
CA LEU A 57 6.41 23.59 -27.17
C LEU A 57 5.74 22.64 -26.18
N LEU A 58 5.99 21.35 -26.34
CA LEU A 58 5.53 20.31 -25.43
C LEU A 58 6.75 19.71 -24.72
N ALA A 59 6.76 19.68 -23.39
CA ALA A 59 7.84 19.11 -22.57
C ALA A 59 7.31 17.99 -21.66
N THR A 60 8.14 17.00 -21.32
CA THR A 60 7.69 15.76 -20.65
C THR A 60 8.17 15.53 -19.21
N THR A 61 8.81 16.49 -18.55
CA THR A 61 9.21 16.35 -17.12
C THR A 61 8.00 16.32 -16.19
N ALA A 62 7.07 17.24 -16.43
CA ALA A 62 5.62 17.07 -16.32
C ALA A 62 5.07 17.49 -17.69
N ILE A 63 3.97 16.92 -18.17
CA ILE A 63 3.49 17.24 -19.52
C ILE A 63 3.04 18.71 -19.54
N LYS A 64 3.81 19.57 -20.19
CA LYS A 64 3.57 21.02 -20.23
C LYS A 64 3.44 21.48 -21.66
N LEU A 65 2.36 22.19 -21.98
CA LEU A 65 2.19 22.87 -23.25
C LEU A 65 2.45 24.37 -23.08
N TRP A 66 3.45 24.87 -23.80
CA TRP A 66 3.76 26.28 -23.90
C TRP A 66 3.36 26.81 -25.26
N ARG A 67 2.88 28.05 -25.31
CA ARG A 67 2.55 28.78 -26.53
C ARG A 67 3.02 30.22 -26.39
N GLN A 68 3.84 30.72 -27.30
CA GLN A 68 4.38 32.10 -27.25
C GLN A 68 4.99 32.46 -25.88
N CYS A 69 5.81 31.55 -25.33
CA CYS A 69 6.44 31.72 -24.01
C CYS A 69 5.46 31.75 -22.81
N GLU A 70 4.19 31.42 -23.03
CA GLU A 70 3.17 31.33 -21.98
C GLU A 70 2.78 29.86 -21.75
N LEU A 71 2.83 29.40 -20.50
CA LEU A 71 2.36 28.07 -20.11
C LEU A 71 0.83 28.02 -20.25
N LYS A 72 0.31 27.18 -21.13
CA LYS A 72 -1.14 27.06 -21.37
C LYS A 72 -1.79 26.04 -20.46
N TRP A 73 -1.13 24.91 -20.24
CA TRP A 73 -1.56 23.92 -19.27
C TRP A 73 -0.39 23.01 -18.90
N MET A 74 -0.55 22.37 -17.75
CA MET A 74 0.34 21.35 -17.22
C MET A 74 -0.49 20.15 -16.83
N ARG A 75 0.03 18.94 -17.05
CA ARG A 75 -0.55 17.68 -16.63
C ARG A 75 0.52 16.84 -15.95
N GLU A 76 0.24 16.47 -14.70
CA GLU A 76 1.14 15.67 -13.86
C GLU A 76 0.82 14.18 -14.05
N GLU A 77 1.70 13.46 -14.74
CA GLU A 77 1.55 12.03 -15.00
C GLU A 77 2.22 11.16 -13.92
N SER A 78 3.07 11.73 -13.05
CA SER A 78 3.72 10.95 -11.98
C SER A 78 2.72 10.32 -11.01
N LEU A 79 1.54 10.93 -10.84
CA LEU A 79 0.45 10.40 -10.02
C LEU A 79 -0.18 9.11 -10.59
N ALA A 80 0.05 8.80 -11.87
CA ALA A 80 -0.45 7.57 -12.48
C ALA A 80 0.20 6.29 -11.91
N THR A 81 1.36 6.42 -11.26
CA THR A 81 2.10 5.32 -10.63
C THR A 81 2.29 5.57 -9.13
N THR A 82 1.18 5.78 -8.42
CA THR A 82 1.23 6.02 -6.96
C THR A 82 1.57 4.73 -6.23
N THR A 83 2.65 4.73 -5.45
CA THR A 83 3.12 3.58 -4.65
C THR A 83 2.66 3.62 -3.20
N SER A 84 2.51 4.82 -2.63
CA SER A 84 2.10 5.03 -1.24
C SER A 84 1.28 6.32 -1.12
N ALA A 85 0.28 6.31 -0.24
CA ALA A 85 -0.56 7.47 0.03
C ALA A 85 -1.03 7.43 1.49
N GLU A 86 -1.02 8.59 2.16
CA GLU A 86 -1.48 8.73 3.53
C GLU A 86 -2.35 9.98 3.68
N PHE A 87 -3.40 9.88 4.50
CA PHE A 87 -4.28 10.99 4.81
C PHE A 87 -3.85 11.61 6.12
N VAL A 88 -3.65 12.93 6.10
CA VAL A 88 -3.17 13.71 7.24
C VAL A 88 -4.23 14.75 7.60
N GLU A 89 -4.48 14.95 8.89
CA GLU A 89 -5.39 16.00 9.37
C GLU A 89 -4.75 17.38 9.12
N LEU A 90 -5.53 18.33 8.59
CA LEU A 90 -5.07 19.70 8.43
C LEU A 90 -5.08 20.42 9.79
N PRO A 91 -4.11 21.30 10.05
CA PRO A 91 -4.09 22.09 11.28
C PRO A 91 -5.35 22.96 11.40
N ASP A 92 -5.73 23.28 12.64
CA ASP A 92 -6.86 24.17 12.90
C ASP A 92 -6.64 25.52 12.21
N ARG A 93 -7.71 26.09 11.62
CA ARG A 93 -7.66 27.42 11.00
C ARG A 93 -7.40 28.47 12.07
N VAL A 94 -6.13 28.77 12.33
CA VAL A 94 -5.74 29.98 13.05
C VAL A 94 -5.90 31.15 12.08
N ALA A 95 -6.85 32.05 12.36
CA ALA A 95 -7.01 33.28 11.60
C ALA A 95 -5.85 34.23 11.91
N SER A 96 -4.72 34.07 11.21
CA SER A 96 -3.69 35.11 11.09
C SER A 96 -2.69 34.81 9.96
N GLU A 97 -2.76 35.68 8.95
CA GLU A 97 -1.67 36.23 8.12
C GLU A 97 -0.89 35.34 7.13
N LEU A 98 -1.36 35.40 5.88
CA LEU A 98 -0.62 35.81 4.68
C LEU A 98 0.91 35.63 4.68
N ASN A 99 1.38 34.62 3.95
CA ASN A 99 2.53 34.72 3.03
C ASN A 99 2.55 33.51 2.07
N LEU A 100 1.59 33.45 1.14
CA LEU A 100 1.64 32.52 0.01
C LEU A 100 2.22 33.24 -1.20
N HIS A 101 3.54 33.16 -1.36
CA HIS A 101 4.19 33.31 -2.65
C HIS A 101 4.00 32.01 -3.44
N VAL A 102 3.02 32.01 -4.34
CA VAL A 102 2.84 30.93 -5.34
C VAL A 102 3.92 31.11 -6.41
N GLY A 103 5.09 30.56 -6.14
CA GLY A 103 6.12 30.29 -7.15
C GLY A 103 5.86 28.92 -7.76
N CYS A 104 5.59 28.90 -9.07
CA CYS A 104 5.37 27.68 -9.82
C CYS A 104 6.66 26.85 -9.93
N GLU A 105 6.84 25.83 -9.09
CA GLU A 105 7.73 24.70 -9.38
C GLU A 105 7.12 23.37 -8.89
N GLY A 106 7.10 22.38 -9.79
CA GLY A 106 6.57 21.04 -9.52
C GLY A 106 7.54 20.22 -8.66
N PHE A 107 7.25 20.16 -7.36
CA PHE A 107 7.93 19.36 -6.35
C PHE A 107 7.93 17.85 -6.67
N ALA A 108 6.83 17.33 -7.24
CA ALA A 108 6.69 15.90 -7.57
C ALA A 108 7.56 15.42 -8.74
N SER A 109 8.03 16.32 -9.61
CA SER A 109 8.67 15.93 -10.89
C SER A 109 10.17 15.66 -10.80
N ARG A 110 10.83 15.85 -9.63
CA ARG A 110 12.30 15.71 -9.51
C ARG A 110 12.79 14.51 -8.72
N VAL A 111 11.91 13.73 -8.08
CA VAL A 111 12.32 12.64 -7.15
C VAL A 111 11.97 11.23 -7.66
N ILE A 112 11.12 11.06 -8.69
CA ILE A 112 10.49 9.76 -8.95
C ILE A 112 11.02 9.08 -10.23
N ARG A 113 12.27 8.60 -10.23
CA ARG A 113 12.71 7.66 -11.29
C ARG A 113 13.44 6.41 -10.82
N GLN A 114 13.67 6.24 -9.51
CA GLN A 114 14.43 5.11 -8.96
C GLN A 114 13.91 4.59 -7.61
N ILE A 115 12.67 4.93 -7.21
CA ILE A 115 12.11 4.55 -5.92
C ILE A 115 11.13 3.40 -6.13
N SER A 116 11.57 2.15 -5.89
CA SER A 116 10.70 0.97 -5.93
C SER A 116 10.06 0.65 -4.58
N ASP A 117 10.72 1.00 -3.48
CA ASP A 117 10.38 0.53 -2.12
C ASP A 117 10.35 1.69 -1.12
N ALA A 118 9.40 2.60 -1.29
CA ALA A 118 9.14 3.69 -0.36
C ALA A 118 8.27 3.23 0.81
N GLN A 119 8.67 3.57 2.03
CA GLN A 119 7.86 3.45 3.25
C GLN A 119 7.58 4.85 3.81
N LEU A 120 6.32 5.15 4.11
CA LEU A 120 5.86 6.43 4.64
C LEU A 120 5.33 6.26 6.07
N TYR A 121 5.75 7.13 6.98
CA TYR A 121 5.36 7.12 8.39
C TYR A 121 4.92 8.50 8.86
N VAL A 122 3.70 8.63 9.38
CA VAL A 122 3.26 9.85 10.09
C VAL A 122 3.87 9.92 11.48
N THR A 123 4.85 10.81 11.67
CA THR A 123 5.57 11.01 12.94
C THR A 123 4.90 12.02 13.86
N ARG A 124 4.19 13.01 13.29
CA ARG A 124 3.43 14.01 14.04
C ARG A 124 2.07 14.24 13.40
N THR A 125 1.03 14.32 14.22
CA THR A 125 -0.32 14.69 13.80
C THR A 125 -0.73 16.00 14.45
N VAL A 126 -1.79 16.64 13.95
CA VAL A 126 -2.38 17.84 14.57
C VAL A 126 -2.75 17.60 16.04
N SER A 127 -3.18 16.37 16.37
CA SER A 127 -3.50 15.97 17.74
C SER A 127 -2.28 15.92 18.68
N ASP A 128 -1.07 15.80 18.13
CA ASP A 128 0.19 15.85 18.88
C ASP A 128 0.68 17.30 19.10
N GLY A 129 0.01 18.30 18.48
CA GLY A 129 0.34 19.72 18.55
C GLY A 129 1.32 20.16 17.46
N GLY A 130 0.90 21.14 16.66
CA GLY A 130 1.69 21.70 15.56
C GLY A 130 1.28 21.17 14.19
N ASP A 131 2.08 21.50 13.17
CA ASP A 131 1.87 21.00 11.81
C ASP A 131 2.21 19.51 11.73
N PRO A 132 1.45 18.73 10.96
CA PRO A 132 1.70 17.31 10.80
C PRO A 132 3.00 17.05 10.01
N GLU A 133 3.76 16.06 10.46
CA GLU A 133 5.06 15.70 9.90
C GLU A 133 5.05 14.24 9.45
N VAL A 134 5.69 13.98 8.31
CA VAL A 134 5.82 12.65 7.73
C VAL A 134 7.28 12.33 7.42
N VAL A 135 7.64 11.07 7.64
CA VAL A 135 8.95 10.52 7.31
C VAL A 135 8.80 9.55 6.15
N LEU A 136 9.45 9.86 5.04
CA LEU A 136 9.57 9.00 3.87
C LEU A 136 10.94 8.31 3.90
N VAL A 137 10.95 6.99 3.93
CA VAL A 137 12.15 6.17 3.83
C VAL A 137 12.15 5.49 2.48
N THR A 138 13.26 5.57 1.75
CA THR A 138 13.42 4.94 0.45
C THR A 138 14.82 4.39 0.31
N GLN A 139 14.98 3.42 -0.58
CA GLN A 139 16.29 2.99 -1.04
C GLN A 139 16.66 3.72 -2.33
N ARG A 140 17.92 4.13 -2.46
CA ARG A 140 18.50 4.59 -3.73
C ARG A 140 19.58 3.61 -4.17
N ARG A 141 19.64 3.30 -5.46
CA ARG A 141 20.73 2.53 -6.05
C ARG A 141 21.68 3.49 -6.77
N ALA A 142 22.89 3.63 -6.25
CA ALA A 142 23.92 4.46 -6.88
C ALA A 142 24.44 3.80 -8.17
N ASN A 143 25.10 4.59 -9.02
CA ASN A 143 25.67 4.11 -10.29
C ASN A 143 26.72 2.99 -10.12
N ASN A 144 27.30 2.88 -8.93
CA ASN A 144 28.22 1.81 -8.53
C ASN A 144 27.48 0.55 -8.01
N THR A 145 26.16 0.46 -8.20
CA THR A 145 25.26 -0.62 -7.75
C THR A 145 25.03 -0.72 -6.24
N LEU A 146 25.72 0.08 -5.42
CA LEU A 146 25.47 0.12 -3.98
C LEU A 146 24.08 0.68 -3.70
N VAL A 147 23.41 0.09 -2.71
CA VAL A 147 22.10 0.51 -2.24
C VAL A 147 22.29 1.23 -0.92
N ASP A 148 21.82 2.47 -0.85
CA ASP A 148 21.76 3.25 0.38
C ASP A 148 20.30 3.47 0.76
N THR A 149 20.03 3.52 2.07
CA THR A 149 18.71 3.91 2.58
C THR A 149 18.72 5.38 2.94
N VAL A 150 17.79 6.12 2.34
CA VAL A 150 17.65 7.56 2.45
C VAL A 150 16.33 7.89 3.14
N LEU A 151 16.39 8.84 4.06
CA LEU A 151 15.23 9.32 4.82
C LEU A 151 14.97 10.80 4.51
N PHE A 152 13.71 11.13 4.27
CA PHE A 152 13.21 12.49 4.10
C PHE A 152 12.20 12.78 5.20
N HIS A 153 12.31 13.94 5.84
CA HIS A 153 11.38 14.37 6.88
C HIS A 153 10.71 15.66 6.47
N VAL A 154 9.42 15.57 6.19
CA VAL A 154 8.67 16.56 5.44
C VAL A 154 7.49 17.04 6.28
N ASP A 155 7.26 18.34 6.28
CA ASP A 155 6.01 18.92 6.76
C ASP A 155 4.92 18.63 5.73
N ALA A 156 3.87 17.93 6.16
CA ALA A 156 2.84 17.43 5.26
C ALA A 156 1.91 18.52 4.69
N VAL A 157 1.95 19.74 5.24
CA VAL A 157 1.12 20.87 4.82
C VAL A 157 1.80 21.68 3.74
N ASN A 158 3.07 22.03 3.95
CA ASN A 158 3.81 22.94 3.06
C ASN A 158 4.89 22.24 2.21
N GLY A 159 5.25 20.99 2.52
CA GLY A 159 6.29 20.23 1.82
C GLY A 159 7.72 20.65 2.16
N GLU A 160 7.93 21.45 3.20
CA GLU A 160 9.25 21.92 3.63
C GLU A 160 10.07 20.84 4.36
N ASP A 161 11.39 20.99 4.33
CA ASP A 161 12.33 20.11 5.04
C ASP A 161 12.34 20.44 6.53
N VAL A 162 11.74 19.58 7.34
CA VAL A 162 11.69 19.75 8.79
C VAL A 162 13.09 19.74 9.41
N ARG A 163 14.06 19.05 8.78
CA ARG A 163 15.45 19.01 9.27
C ARG A 163 16.21 20.29 8.95
N GLN A 164 15.67 21.14 8.07
CA GLN A 164 16.30 22.37 7.60
C GLN A 164 17.72 22.14 7.04
N ALA A 165 18.00 20.94 6.53
CA ALA A 165 19.27 20.61 5.90
C ALA A 165 19.32 21.12 4.46
N SER A 166 18.16 21.12 3.80
CA SER A 166 17.97 21.60 2.45
C SER A 166 18.03 23.13 2.39
N LYS A 167 18.80 23.70 1.45
CA LYS A 167 18.74 25.14 1.17
C LYS A 167 17.43 25.47 0.44
N LYS A 168 16.83 26.63 0.74
CA LYS A 168 15.47 27.05 0.33
C LYS A 168 15.20 27.10 -1.20
N SER A 169 16.20 26.89 -2.04
CA SER A 169 16.09 26.85 -3.51
C SER A 169 16.77 25.63 -4.14
N ASP A 170 17.22 24.69 -3.33
CA ASP A 170 18.02 23.55 -3.74
C ASP A 170 17.21 22.25 -3.65
N VAL A 171 17.75 21.18 -4.21
CA VAL A 171 17.08 19.87 -4.16
C VAL A 171 16.91 19.44 -2.69
N PHE A 172 15.74 18.89 -2.38
CA PHE A 172 15.45 18.36 -1.04
C PHE A 172 16.48 17.29 -0.67
N GLU A 173 17.34 17.60 0.31
CA GLU A 173 18.43 16.73 0.70
C GLU A 173 17.92 15.59 1.57
N GLY A 174 18.28 14.36 1.22
CA GLY A 174 17.96 13.17 2.00
C GLY A 174 19.00 12.89 3.07
N LEU A 175 18.59 12.28 4.19
CA LEU A 175 19.50 11.75 5.21
C LEU A 175 19.90 10.33 4.83
N ASP A 176 21.19 10.10 4.59
CA ASP A 176 21.72 8.75 4.45
C ASP A 176 21.78 8.08 5.83
N ILE A 177 20.68 7.38 6.20
CA ILE A 177 20.52 6.79 7.52
C ILE A 177 21.21 5.42 7.63
N ILE A 178 21.18 4.63 6.56
CA ILE A 178 21.85 3.31 6.47
C ILE A 178 22.70 3.29 5.20
N LYS A 179 23.98 2.97 5.36
CA LYS A 179 24.92 2.69 4.25
C LYS A 179 24.75 1.25 3.79
N GLY A 180 23.60 0.94 3.21
CA GLY A 180 23.17 -0.41 2.88
C GLY A 180 21.66 -0.50 2.64
N PRO A 181 21.19 -1.70 2.25
CA PRO A 181 19.78 -1.94 2.06
C PRO A 181 19.02 -1.98 3.38
N LEU A 182 17.85 -1.35 3.39
CA LEU A 182 16.81 -1.52 4.41
C LEU A 182 16.18 -2.92 4.27
N VAL A 183 16.11 -3.66 5.38
CA VAL A 183 15.39 -4.94 5.46
C VAL A 183 13.95 -4.73 5.88
N GLU A 184 13.73 -3.94 6.92
CA GLU A 184 12.37 -3.67 7.44
C GLU A 184 12.33 -2.34 8.21
N GLY A 185 11.16 -1.72 8.25
CA GLY A 185 10.91 -0.49 9.01
C GLY A 185 9.55 -0.50 9.68
N PHE A 186 9.43 0.18 10.82
CA PHE A 186 8.15 0.38 11.49
C PHE A 186 8.15 1.63 12.39
N LEU A 187 6.96 2.16 12.67
CA LEU A 187 6.76 3.30 13.57
C LEU A 187 6.41 2.81 14.98
N LEU A 188 7.18 3.23 15.98
CA LEU A 188 6.82 3.09 17.38
C LEU A 188 5.73 4.10 17.73
N GLN A 189 4.61 3.59 18.21
CA GLN A 189 3.48 4.40 18.73
C GLN A 189 3.73 4.93 20.15
N THR A 190 4.99 4.93 20.62
CA THR A 190 5.37 5.52 21.90
C THR A 190 5.28 7.05 21.85
N LYS A 191 5.37 7.70 23.02
CA LYS A 191 5.61 9.15 23.11
C LYS A 191 7.01 9.37 23.71
N PRO A 192 7.98 9.91 22.95
CA PRO A 192 7.91 10.32 21.55
C PRO A 192 7.79 9.15 20.56
N LYS A 193 7.17 9.40 19.40
CA LYS A 193 7.12 8.45 18.28
C LYS A 193 8.51 8.37 17.64
N ALA A 194 8.91 7.18 17.21
CA ALA A 194 10.18 6.98 16.52
C ALA A 194 10.03 5.92 15.43
N VAL A 195 10.62 6.20 14.27
CA VAL A 195 10.79 5.24 13.17
C VAL A 195 11.98 4.35 13.52
N VAL A 196 11.77 3.04 13.45
CA VAL A 196 12.77 2.00 13.67
C VAL A 196 13.05 1.37 12.31
N LEU A 197 14.34 1.33 11.94
CA LEU A 197 14.81 0.78 10.68
C LEU A 197 15.84 -0.31 10.95
N LEU A 198 15.80 -1.37 10.16
CA LEU A 198 16.69 -2.52 10.25
C LEU A 198 17.51 -2.66 8.97
N ASP A 199 18.83 -2.78 9.11
CA ASP A 199 19.73 -3.04 7.99
C ASP A 199 19.88 -4.54 7.69
N GLU A 200 20.73 -4.88 6.71
CA GLU A 200 21.05 -6.26 6.32
C GLU A 200 21.64 -7.12 7.44
N PHE A 201 22.23 -6.49 8.47
CA PHE A 201 22.77 -7.15 9.66
C PHE A 201 21.79 -7.14 10.83
N LEU A 202 20.54 -6.72 10.58
CA LEU A 202 19.49 -6.55 11.58
C LEU A 202 19.88 -5.59 12.71
N GLN A 203 20.76 -4.63 12.43
CA GLN A 203 21.08 -3.54 13.34
C GLN A 203 19.98 -2.50 13.31
N VAL A 204 19.63 -1.98 14.49
CA VAL A 204 18.56 -1.00 14.65
C VAL A 204 19.08 0.42 14.46
N TYR A 205 18.38 1.18 13.62
CA TYR A 205 18.54 2.62 13.44
C TYR A 205 17.25 3.31 13.86
N LEU A 206 17.36 4.32 14.72
CA LEU A 206 16.21 5.09 15.21
C LEU A 206 16.15 6.45 14.52
N TYR A 207 14.94 6.92 14.22
CA TYR A 207 14.70 8.28 13.75
C TYR A 207 13.43 8.88 14.39
N HIS A 208 13.45 10.06 15.02
CA HIS A 208 14.63 10.84 15.39
C HIS A 208 15.51 10.08 16.39
N ASN A 209 16.83 10.16 16.25
CA ASN A 209 17.76 9.54 17.19
C ASN A 209 18.14 10.54 18.28
N ASN A 210 17.43 10.53 19.42
CA ASN A 210 17.72 11.38 20.57
C ASN A 210 17.56 10.58 21.89
N ALA A 211 17.96 11.17 23.01
CA ALA A 211 17.92 10.48 24.31
C ALA A 211 16.50 9.99 24.69
N ASP A 212 15.47 10.77 24.37
CA ASP A 212 14.08 10.46 24.71
C ASP A 212 13.54 9.27 23.90
N THR A 213 13.80 9.25 22.59
CA THR A 213 13.42 8.15 21.68
C THR A 213 14.20 6.88 21.98
N GLN A 214 15.49 6.98 22.32
CA GLN A 214 16.28 5.84 22.78
C GLN A 214 15.72 5.27 24.10
N ALA A 215 15.36 6.13 25.05
CA ALA A 215 14.76 5.69 26.31
C ALA A 215 13.36 5.07 26.11
N ALA A 216 12.55 5.63 25.20
CA ALA A 216 11.26 5.07 24.83
C ALA A 216 11.40 3.70 24.16
N PHE A 217 12.31 3.59 23.20
CA PHE A 217 12.64 2.33 22.54
C PHE A 217 13.14 1.28 23.53
N ALA A 218 14.01 1.68 24.46
CA ALA A 218 14.60 0.74 25.41
C ALA A 218 13.53 0.01 26.25
N LYS A 219 12.46 0.73 26.64
CA LYS A 219 11.32 0.18 27.40
C LYS A 219 10.53 -0.89 26.65
N VAL A 220 10.45 -0.80 25.33
CA VAL A 220 9.62 -1.69 24.48
C VAL A 220 10.44 -2.70 23.68
N SER A 221 11.75 -2.48 23.54
CA SER A 221 12.65 -3.27 22.69
C SER A 221 12.53 -4.78 22.88
N SER A 222 12.48 -5.24 24.14
CA SER A 222 12.36 -6.66 24.48
C SER A 222 10.96 -7.22 24.21
N ALA A 223 9.93 -6.40 24.05
CA ALA A 223 8.59 -6.83 23.67
C ALA A 223 8.39 -6.88 22.15
N LEU A 224 9.19 -6.13 21.38
CA LEU A 224 9.08 -6.03 19.93
C LEU A 224 9.48 -7.34 19.26
N SER A 225 8.59 -7.84 18.42
CA SER A 225 8.82 -9.06 17.63
C SER A 225 8.19 -8.95 16.26
N PHE A 226 8.96 -9.31 15.23
CA PHE A 226 8.55 -9.15 13.84
C PHE A 226 9.01 -10.34 12.99
N PRO A 227 8.18 -10.80 12.03
CA PRO A 227 8.55 -11.86 11.11
C PRO A 227 9.28 -11.30 9.89
N LEU A 228 10.33 -11.99 9.43
CA LEU A 228 10.99 -11.74 8.16
C LEU A 228 10.91 -12.97 7.27
N ARG A 229 10.79 -12.74 5.96
CA ARG A 229 10.95 -13.81 4.97
C ARG A 229 12.43 -14.03 4.72
N THR A 230 12.86 -15.26 4.82
CA THR A 230 14.25 -15.65 4.61
C THR A 230 14.30 -16.87 3.70
N ASN A 231 15.47 -17.09 3.11
CA ASN A 231 15.75 -18.27 2.32
C ASN A 231 16.92 -19.00 2.95
N VAL A 232 16.66 -20.19 3.49
CA VAL A 232 17.68 -21.04 4.11
C VAL A 232 17.84 -22.28 3.23
N GLU A 233 19.04 -22.48 2.70
CA GLU A 233 19.38 -23.63 1.83
C GLU A 233 18.47 -23.79 0.59
N GLY A 234 18.01 -22.69 0.01
CA GLY A 234 17.13 -22.71 -1.16
C GLY A 234 15.64 -22.92 -0.84
N ARG A 235 15.27 -22.99 0.45
CA ARG A 235 13.89 -23.11 0.91
C ARG A 235 13.40 -21.80 1.51
N GLN A 236 12.18 -21.40 1.18
CA GLN A 236 11.56 -20.26 1.81
C GLN A 236 11.17 -20.60 3.25
N CYS A 237 11.53 -19.72 4.17
CA CYS A 237 11.14 -19.81 5.57
C CYS A 237 10.70 -18.44 6.09
N ILE A 238 9.90 -18.45 7.16
CA ILE A 238 9.54 -17.26 7.91
C ILE A 238 10.27 -17.35 9.24
N GLN A 239 11.06 -16.35 9.56
CA GLN A 239 11.81 -16.27 10.81
C GLN A 239 11.30 -15.11 11.66
N GLY A 240 10.97 -15.40 12.92
CA GLY A 240 10.64 -14.36 13.89
C GLY A 240 11.88 -13.81 14.53
N HIS A 241 11.95 -12.49 14.62
CA HIS A 241 13.06 -11.77 15.24
C HIS A 241 12.58 -11.00 16.45
N GLN A 242 13.46 -10.87 17.44
CA GLN A 242 13.25 -10.04 18.62
C GLN A 242 14.48 -9.17 18.82
N ILE A 243 14.31 -8.00 19.41
CA ILE A 243 15.40 -7.04 19.59
C ILE A 243 16.01 -7.23 20.97
N LEU A 244 17.34 -7.36 21.03
CA LEU A 244 18.10 -7.34 22.27
C LEU A 244 18.86 -6.02 22.39
N LEU A 245 18.71 -5.36 23.54
CA LEU A 245 19.63 -4.30 23.95
C LEU A 245 20.86 -4.97 24.55
N ASN A 246 21.97 -4.96 23.82
CA ASN A 246 23.25 -5.37 24.37
C ASN A 246 24.16 -4.15 24.49
N SER A 247 24.18 -3.54 25.68
CA SER A 247 24.96 -2.34 25.97
C SER A 247 26.46 -2.59 26.12
N GLU A 248 26.92 -3.84 26.11
CA GLU A 248 28.32 -4.19 26.42
C GLU A 248 29.18 -4.54 25.19
N LEU A 249 28.57 -4.86 24.04
CA LEU A 249 29.30 -5.48 22.92
C LEU A 249 29.08 -4.83 21.54
N ILE A 250 28.03 -4.04 21.33
CA ILE A 250 27.68 -3.47 20.01
C ILE A 250 27.14 -2.04 20.19
N ASP A 251 27.61 -1.10 19.37
CA ASP A 251 27.17 0.31 19.38
C ASP A 251 25.67 0.49 19.04
N LYS A 252 24.99 -0.56 18.56
CA LYS A 252 23.59 -0.55 18.14
C LYS A 252 22.87 -1.82 18.62
N PRO A 253 21.57 -1.72 18.99
CA PRO A 253 20.73 -2.89 19.23
C PRO A 253 20.66 -3.76 17.97
N VAL A 254 20.65 -5.08 18.14
CA VAL A 254 20.58 -6.05 17.04
C VAL A 254 19.39 -6.97 17.26
N ALA A 255 18.66 -7.26 16.19
CA ALA A 255 17.61 -8.26 16.23
C ALA A 255 18.17 -9.66 16.00
N TYR A 256 17.70 -10.63 16.78
CA TYR A 256 18.11 -12.02 16.69
C TYR A 256 16.88 -12.90 16.45
N THR A 257 17.10 -14.03 15.78
CA THR A 257 16.03 -14.98 15.48
C THR A 257 15.58 -15.72 16.75
N THR A 258 14.28 -15.77 16.98
CA THR A 258 13.65 -16.45 18.13
C THR A 258 12.90 -17.71 17.74
N TRP A 259 12.37 -17.77 16.51
CA TRP A 259 11.69 -18.93 15.97
C TRP A 259 11.82 -18.95 14.44
N SER A 260 11.66 -20.13 13.85
CA SER A 260 11.66 -20.34 12.39
C SER A 260 10.53 -21.27 12.00
N LEU A 261 9.80 -20.91 10.94
CA LEU A 261 8.80 -21.72 10.28
C LEU A 261 9.32 -22.05 8.87
N ASN A 262 9.67 -23.31 8.67
CA ASN A 262 10.14 -23.79 7.37
C ASN A 262 8.96 -24.27 6.55
N LEU A 263 8.85 -23.78 5.31
CA LEU A 263 7.84 -24.26 4.37
C LEU A 263 8.38 -25.47 3.58
N PRO A 264 7.50 -26.40 3.18
CA PRO A 264 7.83 -27.42 2.19
C PRO A 264 8.42 -26.82 0.91
N PRO A 265 9.29 -27.52 0.17
CA PRO A 265 9.92 -26.99 -1.05
C PRO A 265 8.93 -26.59 -2.16
N SER A 266 7.70 -27.12 -2.13
CA SER A 266 6.63 -26.79 -3.07
C SER A 266 5.81 -25.57 -2.67
N GLU A 267 6.04 -25.02 -1.48
CA GLU A 267 5.27 -23.91 -0.92
C GLU A 267 6.14 -22.65 -0.84
N GLY A 268 5.52 -21.50 -1.13
CA GLY A 268 6.16 -20.20 -1.06
C GLY A 268 5.31 -19.17 -0.34
N VAL A 269 5.95 -18.24 0.36
CA VAL A 269 5.31 -17.10 1.02
C VAL A 269 5.03 -16.02 -0.01
N GLN A 270 3.75 -15.86 -0.37
CA GLN A 270 3.34 -14.73 -1.19
C GLN A 270 3.23 -13.45 -0.36
N HIS A 271 2.56 -13.49 0.80
CA HIS A 271 2.26 -12.30 1.63
C HIS A 271 2.51 -12.51 3.12
N LEU A 272 2.96 -11.43 3.77
CA LEU A 272 2.96 -11.25 5.22
C LEU A 272 2.19 -9.97 5.47
N LEU A 273 1.07 -10.08 6.16
CA LEU A 273 0.20 -8.95 6.44
C LEU A 273 0.27 -8.64 7.92
N PRO A 274 0.66 -7.41 8.31
CA PRO A 274 0.45 -6.98 9.69
C PRO A 274 -1.05 -6.90 9.98
N ALA A 275 -1.45 -7.11 11.23
CA ALA A 275 -2.80 -6.78 11.64
C ALA A 275 -3.03 -5.27 11.42
N GLY A 276 -4.09 -4.90 10.68
CA GLY A 276 -4.34 -3.53 10.23
C GLY A 276 -4.11 -2.47 11.32
N SER A 277 -3.09 -1.64 11.11
CA SER A 277 -2.56 -0.65 12.02
C SER A 277 -3.37 0.65 11.97
N ARG A 278 -4.44 0.76 12.76
CA ARG A 278 -5.10 2.05 13.09
C ARG A 278 -5.64 2.10 14.52
N GLY A 279 -4.94 1.47 15.47
CA GLY A 279 -5.16 1.63 16.91
C GLY A 279 -3.93 2.27 17.56
N PRO A 280 -4.08 3.15 18.56
CA PRO A 280 -2.98 3.88 19.19
C PRO A 280 -1.96 3.02 19.95
N ASP A 281 -2.25 1.74 20.22
CA ASP A 281 -1.48 0.93 21.18
C ASP A 281 -0.81 -0.33 20.63
N ASN A 282 -0.87 -0.61 19.32
CA ASN A 282 -0.38 -1.89 18.80
C ASN A 282 1.00 -1.76 18.14
N ALA A 283 2.04 -1.86 18.97
CA ALA A 283 3.36 -2.27 18.48
C ALA A 283 3.25 -3.68 17.88
N LEU A 284 3.96 -3.92 16.78
CA LEU A 284 4.14 -5.26 16.19
C LEU A 284 4.63 -6.24 17.27
N GLN A 285 3.72 -7.08 17.76
CA GLN A 285 4.01 -8.14 18.71
C GLN A 285 3.61 -9.47 18.08
N VAL A 286 4.52 -10.08 17.33
CA VAL A 286 4.40 -11.45 16.83
C VAL A 286 5.30 -12.35 17.67
N THR A 287 4.87 -12.65 18.90
CA THR A 287 5.56 -13.61 19.77
C THR A 287 5.07 -15.01 19.42
N GLN A 288 6.03 -15.93 19.15
CA GLN A 288 5.85 -17.32 18.72
C GLN A 288 4.49 -17.63 18.06
N PRO A 289 4.37 -17.62 16.72
CA PRO A 289 3.13 -18.01 16.08
C PRO A 289 2.86 -19.48 16.38
N SER A 290 1.87 -19.76 17.22
CA SER A 290 1.07 -20.96 16.99
C SER A 290 0.42 -20.74 15.62
N LEU A 291 0.56 -21.70 14.70
CA LEU A 291 -0.16 -21.66 13.44
C LEU A 291 -1.66 -21.72 13.76
N VAL A 292 -2.31 -20.55 13.80
CA VAL A 292 -3.71 -20.42 14.23
C VAL A 292 -4.66 -20.99 13.16
N HIS A 293 -4.31 -20.80 11.89
CA HIS A 293 -5.06 -21.32 10.77
C HIS A 293 -4.14 -21.62 9.58
N CYS A 294 -4.30 -22.80 8.98
CA CYS A 294 -3.72 -23.18 7.70
C CYS A 294 -4.83 -23.77 6.84
N ALA A 295 -4.94 -23.29 5.60
CA ALA A 295 -5.88 -23.81 4.64
C ALA A 295 -5.18 -23.96 3.29
N HIS A 296 -5.21 -25.18 2.76
CA HIS A 296 -4.65 -25.49 1.44
C HIS A 296 -5.77 -25.38 0.40
N TYR A 297 -5.59 -24.50 -0.59
CA TYR A 297 -6.44 -24.42 -1.77
C TYR A 297 -5.61 -24.75 -3.00
N PHE A 298 -6.05 -25.75 -3.75
CA PHE A 298 -5.41 -26.13 -5.00
C PHE A 298 -5.92 -25.21 -6.10
N SER A 299 -5.06 -24.33 -6.60
CA SER A 299 -5.32 -23.56 -7.83
C SER A 299 -4.08 -23.58 -8.72
N ASN A 300 -4.31 -23.82 -10.01
CA ASN A 300 -3.27 -23.92 -11.02
C ASN A 300 -2.91 -22.57 -11.65
N ASP A 301 -3.57 -21.46 -11.27
CA ASP A 301 -3.40 -20.15 -11.91
C ASP A 301 -2.81 -19.10 -10.95
N GLU A 302 -1.65 -18.55 -11.33
CA GLU A 302 -0.80 -17.62 -10.56
C GLU A 302 -1.34 -16.18 -10.36
N TYR A 303 -2.61 -15.90 -10.63
CA TYR A 303 -3.03 -14.51 -10.83
C TYR A 303 -4.10 -13.98 -9.86
N MET A 304 -3.67 -12.92 -9.15
CA MET A 304 -4.46 -11.87 -8.50
C MET A 304 -5.14 -12.26 -7.18
N TRP A 305 -4.47 -11.93 -6.07
CA TRP A 305 -5.00 -11.96 -4.71
C TRP A 305 -5.03 -10.53 -4.15
N ALA A 306 -5.94 -10.29 -3.20
CA ALA A 306 -5.95 -9.11 -2.35
C ALA A 306 -6.37 -9.61 -0.98
N MET A 307 -5.63 -9.25 0.07
CA MET A 307 -5.78 -9.83 1.40
C MET A 307 -5.74 -8.72 2.43
N GLU A 308 -6.67 -8.73 3.38
CA GLU A 308 -6.63 -7.79 4.51
C GLU A 308 -7.12 -8.43 5.80
N ALA A 309 -6.35 -8.23 6.88
CA ALA A 309 -6.63 -8.74 8.21
C ALA A 309 -7.03 -7.58 9.14
N ILE A 310 -8.22 -7.68 9.72
CA ILE A 310 -8.74 -6.69 10.68
C ILE A 310 -9.14 -7.41 11.96
N ILE A 311 -8.48 -7.08 13.08
CA ILE A 311 -8.81 -7.37 14.49
C ILE A 311 -9.22 -8.83 14.80
N SER A 312 -10.25 -9.39 14.17
CA SER A 312 -10.74 -10.77 14.32
C SER A 312 -11.17 -11.46 13.01
N TRP A 313 -10.99 -10.85 11.83
CA TRP A 313 -11.34 -11.47 10.55
C TRP A 313 -10.36 -11.14 9.41
N LEU A 314 -10.25 -12.08 8.48
CA LEU A 314 -9.42 -12.04 7.29
C LEU A 314 -10.30 -12.28 6.07
N VAL A 315 -10.15 -11.46 5.03
CA VAL A 315 -10.68 -11.78 3.70
C VAL A 315 -9.55 -11.91 2.71
N TYR A 316 -9.62 -12.96 1.90
CA TYR A 316 -8.77 -13.14 0.74
C TYR A 316 -9.56 -13.66 -0.44
N ARG A 317 -8.97 -13.56 -1.62
CA ARG A 317 -9.57 -14.03 -2.86
C ARG A 317 -8.56 -14.76 -3.72
N TYR A 318 -9.04 -15.78 -4.44
CA TYR A 318 -8.27 -16.57 -5.38
C TYR A 318 -9.14 -16.95 -6.58
N PHE A 319 -8.52 -17.35 -7.67
CA PHE A 319 -9.21 -17.95 -8.81
C PHE A 319 -9.11 -19.46 -8.69
N GLU A 320 -10.23 -20.17 -8.75
CA GLU A 320 -10.26 -21.63 -8.80
C GLU A 320 -10.24 -22.08 -10.27
N GLY A 321 -9.16 -22.76 -10.66
CA GLY A 321 -8.96 -23.32 -12.00
C GLY A 321 -9.51 -24.74 -12.14
N ASP A 322 -9.30 -25.33 -13.31
CA ASP A 322 -9.72 -26.70 -13.58
C ASP A 322 -8.80 -27.70 -12.85
N VAL A 323 -9.37 -28.60 -12.04
CA VAL A 323 -8.62 -29.64 -11.31
C VAL A 323 -8.27 -30.76 -12.27
N ALA A 324 -6.97 -31.06 -12.43
CA ALA A 324 -6.47 -32.03 -13.41
C ALA A 324 -6.75 -33.50 -13.04
N ASP A 325 -7.11 -33.80 -11.79
CA ASP A 325 -7.00 -35.17 -11.24
C ASP A 325 -8.34 -35.85 -10.85
N GLY A 326 -9.45 -35.49 -11.50
CA GLY A 326 -10.72 -36.25 -11.42
C GLY A 326 -11.42 -36.34 -10.06
N SER A 327 -10.81 -35.81 -8.99
CA SER A 327 -11.47 -35.51 -7.73
C SER A 327 -12.41 -34.32 -7.94
N VAL A 328 -13.56 -34.32 -7.24
CA VAL A 328 -14.66 -33.35 -7.44
C VAL A 328 -14.19 -31.92 -7.12
N GLY A 329 -13.53 -31.29 -8.09
CA GLY A 329 -13.10 -29.90 -8.06
C GLY A 329 -14.31 -28.97 -8.16
N GLY A 330 -14.25 -27.83 -7.48
CA GLY A 330 -15.28 -26.81 -7.59
C GLY A 330 -15.41 -26.27 -9.02
N ALA A 331 -16.55 -25.65 -9.33
CA ALA A 331 -16.73 -24.95 -10.59
C ALA A 331 -15.69 -23.81 -10.74
N LYS A 332 -15.09 -23.70 -11.92
CA LYS A 332 -14.14 -22.64 -12.27
C LYS A 332 -14.72 -21.26 -11.98
N GLY A 333 -13.95 -20.42 -11.29
CA GLY A 333 -14.40 -19.06 -10.98
C GLY A 333 -13.63 -18.37 -9.86
N TYR A 334 -13.94 -17.10 -9.64
CA TYR A 334 -13.36 -16.32 -8.55
C TYR A 334 -14.02 -16.70 -7.22
N ARG A 335 -13.18 -16.95 -6.22
CA ARG A 335 -13.57 -17.28 -4.85
C ARG A 335 -13.14 -16.17 -3.92
N MET A 336 -14.05 -15.74 -3.06
CA MET A 336 -13.74 -14.90 -1.91
C MET A 336 -13.93 -15.74 -0.65
N VAL A 337 -12.92 -15.76 0.20
CA VAL A 337 -12.95 -16.47 1.48
C VAL A 337 -12.85 -15.48 2.62
N THR A 338 -13.79 -15.57 3.55
CA THR A 338 -13.75 -14.88 4.83
C THR A 338 -13.42 -15.88 5.92
N VAL A 339 -12.52 -15.49 6.82
CA VAL A 339 -12.16 -16.24 8.01
C VAL A 339 -12.42 -15.36 9.23
N GLU A 340 -13.11 -15.88 10.23
CA GLU A 340 -13.28 -15.23 11.53
C GLU A 340 -12.61 -16.05 12.64
N LEU A 341 -11.99 -15.36 13.58
CA LEU A 341 -11.32 -15.91 14.75
C LEU A 341 -12.12 -15.58 16.01
N TYR A 342 -12.38 -16.59 16.84
CA TYR A 342 -13.13 -16.48 18.09
C TYR A 342 -12.33 -17.10 19.25
N GLU A 343 -12.38 -16.49 20.44
CA GLU A 343 -11.64 -16.95 21.63
C GLU A 343 -12.29 -18.18 22.33
N GLY A 344 -13.57 -18.45 22.04
CA GLY A 344 -14.34 -19.56 22.64
C GLY A 344 -15.70 -19.11 23.16
N GLU A 345 -16.43 -20.00 23.84
CA GLU A 345 -17.75 -19.69 24.44
C GLU A 345 -17.65 -18.97 25.79
N VAL A 346 -16.52 -19.10 26.49
CA VAL A 346 -16.28 -18.49 27.81
C VAL A 346 -15.41 -17.26 27.62
N VAL A 347 -15.89 -16.10 28.08
CA VAL A 347 -15.08 -14.89 28.19
C VAL A 347 -14.12 -15.10 29.35
N ASP A 348 -12.92 -15.61 29.07
CA ASP A 348 -11.84 -15.63 30.05
C ASP A 348 -11.40 -14.18 30.28
N GLY A 349 -11.54 -13.66 31.51
CA GLY A 349 -11.13 -12.29 31.88
C GLY A 349 -9.62 -12.05 31.85
N LYS A 350 -8.86 -12.84 31.08
CA LYS A 350 -7.42 -12.73 30.92
C LYS A 350 -7.13 -11.61 29.92
N ARG A 351 -6.19 -10.74 30.28
CA ARG A 351 -5.61 -9.78 29.34
C ARG A 351 -4.93 -10.56 28.21
N LEU A 352 -5.15 -10.14 26.97
CA LEU A 352 -4.47 -10.64 25.76
C LEU A 352 -2.96 -10.74 26.03
N GLY A 353 -2.50 -11.93 26.36
CA GLY A 353 -1.10 -12.31 26.47
C GLY A 353 -0.84 -13.30 25.35
N ALA A 354 0.30 -13.16 24.67
CA ALA A 354 0.61 -13.87 23.44
C ALA A 354 0.87 -15.39 23.58
N VAL A 355 0.28 -16.06 24.58
CA VAL A 355 0.57 -17.46 24.88
C VAL A 355 -0.72 -18.24 25.13
N LYS A 356 -0.96 -19.21 24.23
CA LYS A 356 -1.76 -20.43 24.39
C LYS A 356 -3.29 -20.39 24.25
N ASP A 357 -3.89 -19.36 23.67
CA ASP A 357 -5.32 -19.43 23.39
C ASP A 357 -5.57 -20.02 21.99
N LEU A 358 -6.23 -21.19 21.94
CA LEU A 358 -6.69 -21.79 20.69
C LEU A 358 -7.91 -20.99 20.20
N TYR A 359 -7.73 -20.22 19.14
CA TYR A 359 -8.85 -19.56 18.48
C TYR A 359 -9.68 -20.57 17.69
N THR A 360 -11.00 -20.49 17.82
CA THR A 360 -11.92 -21.16 16.91
C THR A 360 -11.97 -20.37 15.61
N CYS A 361 -11.52 -21.01 14.53
CA CYS A 361 -11.50 -20.44 13.19
C CYS A 361 -12.71 -20.91 12.39
N ILE A 362 -13.52 -19.98 11.87
CA ILE A 362 -14.66 -20.29 11.01
C ILE A 362 -14.39 -19.75 9.61
N PRO A 363 -13.90 -20.58 8.67
CA PRO A 363 -13.70 -20.19 7.29
C PRO A 363 -14.99 -20.30 6.48
N PHE A 364 -15.11 -19.49 5.44
CA PHE A 364 -16.29 -19.43 4.61
C PHE A 364 -15.98 -18.92 3.21
N ALA A 365 -16.48 -19.62 2.18
CA ALA A 365 -16.23 -19.26 0.78
C ALA A 365 -17.53 -18.82 0.07
N SER A 366 -17.40 -17.80 -0.78
CA SER A 366 -18.42 -17.38 -1.74
C SER A 366 -17.83 -17.23 -3.14
N VAL A 367 -18.67 -17.44 -4.14
CA VAL A 367 -18.38 -17.21 -5.56
C VAL A 367 -18.56 -15.74 -5.87
N PHE A 368 -17.65 -15.23 -6.68
CA PHE A 368 -17.69 -13.89 -7.22
C PHE A 368 -17.66 -13.93 -8.75
N LEU A 369 -18.41 -13.04 -9.39
CA LEU A 369 -18.66 -13.10 -10.84
C LEU A 369 -17.56 -12.44 -11.69
N GLN A 370 -16.75 -11.54 -11.12
CA GLN A 370 -15.77 -10.74 -11.87
C GLN A 370 -14.37 -10.83 -11.25
N ALA A 371 -13.33 -10.52 -12.03
CA ALA A 371 -12.00 -10.43 -11.43
C ALA A 371 -11.94 -9.20 -10.52
N ILE A 372 -11.42 -9.36 -9.31
CA ILE A 372 -11.09 -8.24 -8.42
C ILE A 372 -9.68 -7.73 -8.78
N THR A 373 -9.34 -6.48 -8.51
CA THR A 373 -7.98 -5.93 -8.68
C THR A 373 -7.42 -5.48 -7.35
N ALA A 374 -8.24 -4.87 -6.49
CA ALA A 374 -7.88 -4.48 -5.12
C ALA A 374 -9.05 -4.73 -4.14
N LEU A 375 -8.72 -4.93 -2.87
CA LEU A 375 -9.66 -5.03 -1.76
C LEU A 375 -9.18 -4.12 -0.62
N ALA A 376 -10.12 -3.44 0.03
CA ALA A 376 -9.88 -2.73 1.28
C ALA A 376 -11.18 -2.59 2.08
N PRO A 377 -11.20 -2.86 3.39
CA PRO A 377 -12.32 -2.62 4.28
C PRO A 377 -12.40 -1.15 4.67
N THR A 378 -13.61 -0.73 5.02
CA THR A 378 -13.81 0.60 5.60
C THR A 378 -13.32 0.63 7.05
N SER A 379 -12.76 1.77 7.44
CA SER A 379 -12.31 2.04 8.80
C SER A 379 -12.89 3.37 9.29
N THR A 380 -13.26 3.41 10.57
CA THR A 380 -13.75 4.62 11.25
C THR A 380 -12.98 4.82 12.54
N LYS A 381 -12.89 6.06 13.02
CA LYS A 381 -12.06 6.46 14.18
C LYS A 381 -12.26 5.58 15.42
N PHE A 382 -13.51 5.24 15.72
CA PHE A 382 -13.86 4.45 16.90
C PHE A 382 -14.30 3.02 16.57
N GLY A 383 -14.33 2.64 15.29
CA GLY A 383 -14.76 1.30 14.86
C GLY A 383 -16.23 0.95 15.17
N ILE A 384 -17.07 1.94 15.49
CA ILE A 384 -18.48 1.73 15.89
C ILE A 384 -19.36 1.44 14.66
N SER A 385 -19.10 2.11 13.53
CA SER A 385 -19.89 1.92 12.31
C SER A 385 -19.69 0.52 11.72
N SER A 386 -20.73 0.02 11.05
CA SER A 386 -20.62 -1.22 10.27
C SER A 386 -19.49 -1.10 9.25
N LYS A 387 -18.63 -2.13 9.20
CA LYS A 387 -17.57 -2.22 8.20
C LYS A 387 -18.16 -2.75 6.89
N ASP A 388 -17.66 -2.24 5.79
CA ASP A 388 -17.90 -2.74 4.45
C ASP A 388 -16.56 -3.13 3.84
N LEU A 389 -16.55 -4.08 2.92
CA LEU A 389 -15.41 -4.42 2.09
C LEU A 389 -15.56 -3.71 0.75
N ILE A 390 -14.63 -2.82 0.43
CA ILE A 390 -14.53 -2.15 -0.85
C ILE A 390 -13.71 -3.04 -1.79
N ALA A 391 -14.27 -3.34 -2.96
CA ALA A 391 -13.62 -4.12 -4.00
C ALA A 391 -13.53 -3.29 -5.29
N ALA A 392 -12.31 -3.19 -5.83
CA ALA A 392 -12.09 -2.74 -7.20
C ALA A 392 -12.14 -3.95 -8.12
N THR A 393 -12.89 -3.85 -9.21
CA THR A 393 -13.11 -4.94 -10.17
C THR A 393 -12.46 -4.63 -11.52
N LYS A 394 -12.16 -5.68 -12.29
CA LYS A 394 -11.50 -5.57 -13.61
C LYS A 394 -12.36 -4.91 -14.68
N ASN A 395 -13.67 -4.78 -14.46
CA ASN A 395 -14.56 -3.95 -15.29
C ASN A 395 -14.56 -2.48 -14.84
N HIS A 396 -13.51 -2.04 -14.14
CA HIS A 396 -13.27 -0.64 -13.75
C HIS A 396 -14.31 -0.06 -12.78
N ARG A 397 -14.94 -0.91 -11.97
CA ARG A 397 -15.90 -0.51 -10.94
C ARG A 397 -15.33 -0.66 -9.54
N ILE A 398 -15.80 0.19 -8.64
CA ILE A 398 -15.59 0.12 -7.20
C ILE A 398 -16.93 -0.20 -6.56
N GLN A 399 -17.01 -1.32 -5.88
CA GLN A 399 -18.23 -1.83 -5.26
C GLN A 399 -18.03 -2.05 -3.77
N SER A 400 -19.08 -1.78 -2.99
CA SER A 400 -19.10 -2.05 -1.55
C SER A 400 -19.86 -3.33 -1.23
N TYR A 401 -19.24 -4.21 -0.45
CA TYR A 401 -19.83 -5.42 0.11
C TYR A 401 -20.03 -5.28 1.61
N GLN A 402 -21.26 -5.41 2.08
CA GLN A 402 -21.53 -5.30 3.51
C GLN A 402 -20.92 -6.44 4.30
N ARG A 403 -20.46 -6.15 5.51
CA ARG A 403 -19.93 -7.21 6.37
C ARG A 403 -20.93 -8.33 6.65
N ALA A 404 -22.22 -8.02 6.69
CA ALA A 404 -23.28 -9.01 6.90
C ALA A 404 -23.28 -10.12 5.83
N VAL A 405 -23.00 -9.79 4.56
CA VAL A 405 -22.89 -10.78 3.48
C VAL A 405 -21.56 -11.52 3.47
N LEU A 406 -20.59 -11.13 4.31
CA LEU A 406 -19.30 -11.78 4.42
C LEU A 406 -19.15 -12.60 5.71
N LYS A 407 -20.18 -12.65 6.56
CA LYS A 407 -20.16 -13.43 7.81
C LYS A 407 -20.08 -14.95 7.50
N PRO A 408 -19.08 -15.67 8.05
CA PRO A 408 -19.00 -17.14 7.99
C PRO A 408 -20.13 -17.87 8.70
N ARG A 409 -20.69 -17.27 9.77
CA ARG A 409 -21.79 -17.84 10.58
C ARG A 409 -23.16 -17.87 9.89
N ARG A 410 -23.27 -17.45 8.62
CA ARG A 410 -24.56 -17.43 7.92
C ARG A 410 -25.11 -18.85 7.75
N PRO A 411 -26.34 -19.13 8.19
CA PRO A 411 -26.91 -20.46 8.09
C PRO A 411 -27.21 -20.82 6.63
N LYS A 412 -26.92 -22.07 6.25
CA LYS A 412 -27.33 -22.67 4.94
C LYS A 412 -28.81 -23.08 4.91
N ARG A 413 -29.54 -22.78 5.97
CA ARG A 413 -30.95 -23.04 6.16
C ARG A 413 -31.64 -21.71 6.48
N LYS A 414 -32.97 -21.73 6.56
CA LYS A 414 -33.73 -20.61 7.10
C LYS A 414 -33.19 -20.19 8.47
N VAL A 415 -33.12 -18.88 8.65
CA VAL A 415 -32.61 -18.22 9.86
C VAL A 415 -33.52 -18.54 11.05
N THR A 416 -32.94 -18.92 12.18
CA THR A 416 -33.65 -19.13 13.46
C THR A 416 -33.84 -17.80 14.20
N ALA A 417 -34.74 -17.76 15.20
CA ALA A 417 -34.98 -16.54 15.99
C ALA A 417 -33.69 -15.97 16.61
N LYS A 418 -32.84 -16.83 17.19
CA LYS A 418 -31.56 -16.44 17.78
C LYS A 418 -30.58 -15.87 16.75
N GLU A 419 -30.51 -16.46 15.56
CA GLU A 419 -29.66 -15.95 14.48
C GLU A 419 -30.20 -14.62 13.91
N ALA A 420 -31.54 -14.44 13.90
CA ALA A 420 -32.17 -13.20 13.50
C ALA A 420 -31.91 -12.06 14.51
N GLU A 421 -31.84 -12.36 15.81
CA GLU A 421 -31.42 -11.40 16.85
C GLU A 421 -29.97 -10.92 16.64
N GLU A 422 -29.09 -11.76 16.09
CA GLU A 422 -27.72 -11.41 15.70
C GLU A 422 -27.64 -10.72 14.32
N PHE A 423 -28.78 -10.43 13.69
CA PHE A 423 -28.90 -9.91 12.33
C PHE A 423 -28.16 -10.76 11.29
N LEU A 424 -28.16 -12.09 11.45
CA LEU A 424 -27.64 -13.01 10.45
C LEU A 424 -28.64 -13.18 9.32
N ILE A 425 -28.11 -13.16 8.10
CA ILE A 425 -28.86 -13.42 6.88
C ILE A 425 -28.57 -14.84 6.38
N GLU A 426 -29.48 -15.39 5.60
CA GLU A 426 -29.29 -16.70 4.96
C GLU A 426 -28.03 -16.69 4.07
N TYR A 427 -27.34 -17.83 4.05
CA TYR A 427 -26.20 -18.03 3.17
C TYR A 427 -26.64 -18.11 1.71
N ASN A 428 -26.12 -17.19 0.92
CA ASN A 428 -26.07 -17.32 -0.54
C ASN A 428 -24.61 -17.56 -0.97
N PRO A 429 -24.31 -18.67 -1.68
CA PRO A 429 -22.97 -18.93 -2.19
C PRO A 429 -22.49 -17.91 -3.21
N VAL A 430 -23.39 -17.20 -3.89
CA VAL A 430 -23.05 -16.16 -4.86
C VAL A 430 -23.13 -14.80 -4.16
N LEU A 431 -22.05 -14.03 -4.22
CA LEU A 431 -22.08 -12.65 -3.74
C LEU A 431 -22.97 -11.81 -4.66
N PRO A 432 -23.89 -11.00 -4.10
CA PRO A 432 -24.81 -10.21 -4.89
C PRO A 432 -24.06 -9.09 -5.63
N ASP A 433 -24.28 -8.98 -6.93
CA ASP A 433 -23.85 -7.82 -7.72
C ASP A 433 -24.98 -6.78 -7.70
N ASP A 434 -24.99 -5.94 -6.66
CA ASP A 434 -25.99 -4.87 -6.49
C ASP A 434 -25.48 -3.56 -7.12
N PRO A 435 -26.12 -3.06 -8.20
CA PRO A 435 -25.75 -1.80 -8.84
C PRO A 435 -25.85 -0.59 -7.91
N HIS A 436 -26.72 -0.62 -6.90
CA HIS A 436 -26.86 0.47 -5.93
C HIS A 436 -25.67 0.57 -4.98
N ARG A 437 -24.82 -0.46 -4.93
CA ARG A 437 -23.59 -0.50 -4.11
C ARG A 437 -22.32 -0.22 -4.91
N VAL A 438 -22.47 0.14 -6.19
CA VAL A 438 -21.35 0.61 -7.01
C VAL A 438 -21.08 2.07 -6.66
N LEU A 439 -19.97 2.31 -5.97
CA LEU A 439 -19.53 3.65 -5.57
C LEU A 439 -19.10 4.48 -6.80
N SER A 440 -18.43 3.82 -7.75
CA SER A 440 -17.93 4.40 -8.99
C SER A 440 -18.97 4.43 -10.10
N HIS A 441 -20.19 4.88 -9.81
CA HIS A 441 -21.35 4.83 -10.72
C HIS A 441 -21.05 5.36 -12.13
N ASN A 442 -20.48 6.56 -12.24
CA ASN A 442 -20.12 7.21 -13.52
C ASN A 442 -18.60 7.34 -13.74
N TYR A 443 -17.80 7.10 -12.70
CA TYR A 443 -16.36 7.38 -12.69
C TYR A 443 -15.57 6.08 -12.64
N GLU A 444 -15.32 5.51 -13.81
CA GLU A 444 -14.56 4.26 -13.92
C GLU A 444 -13.11 4.43 -13.43
N VAL A 445 -12.60 3.41 -12.75
CA VAL A 445 -11.22 3.38 -12.24
C VAL A 445 -10.47 2.23 -12.90
N SER A 446 -9.58 2.58 -13.82
CA SER A 446 -8.69 1.61 -14.47
C SER A 446 -7.46 1.37 -13.62
N SER A 447 -7.36 0.16 -13.08
CA SER A 447 -6.19 -0.37 -12.37
C SER A 447 -5.40 -1.33 -13.24
#